data_AF-A0A1Y2SBC1-F1
#
_entry.id   AF-A0A1Y2SBC1-F1
#
_cell.length_a   1.000
_cell.length_b   1.000
_cell.length_c   1.000
_cell.angle_alpha   90.00
_cell.angle_beta   90.00
_cell.angle_gamma   90.00
#
_symmetry.space_group_name_H-M   'P 1'
#
loop_
_entity.id
_entity.type
_entity.pdbx_description
1 polymer ?
#
loop_
_entity_poly.entity_id
_entity_poly.type
_entity_poly.pdbx_seq_one_letter_code
_entity_poly.pdbx_strand_id
1 'polypeptide(L)' 'MAAEIIEHNLQIHEQIIKRIADLGTQQGNAIAVQYVSYSILKEKTEKSKAVIRTGECSPYVNILLCSGVTF' A
#
# COMPACT_ATOMS: atom_id res chain seq x y z
N MET A 1 1.82 -1.37 -3.88
CA MET A 1 1.32 -2.55 -3.13
C MET A 1 1.82 -3.80 -3.82
N ALA A 2 2.04 -4.90 -3.08
CA ALA A 2 2.32 -6.20 -3.70
C ALA A 2 1.11 -6.63 -4.56
N ALA A 3 1.33 -7.09 -5.78
CA ALA A 3 0.26 -7.52 -6.69
C ALA A 3 -0.43 -8.80 -6.18
N GLU A 4 0.35 -9.66 -5.53
CA GLU A 4 -0.06 -10.97 -5.01
C GLU A 4 -1.18 -10.87 -3.96
N ILE A 5 -1.36 -9.71 -3.32
CA ILE A 5 -2.46 -9.48 -2.36
C ILE A 5 -3.84 -9.64 -3.00
N ILE A 6 -3.99 -9.38 -4.30
CA ILE A 6 -5.27 -9.49 -5.02
C ILE A 6 -5.69 -10.97 -5.08
N GLU A 7 -4.74 -11.87 -5.28
CA GLU A 7 -4.98 -13.31 -5.36
C GLU A 7 -5.11 -13.95 -3.97
N HIS A 8 -4.34 -13.46 -2.98
CA HIS A 8 -4.20 -14.14 -1.70
C HIS A 8 -5.04 -13.53 -0.57
N ASN A 9 -5.37 -12.23 -0.64
CA ASN A 9 -6.03 -11.49 0.45
C ASN A 9 -6.95 -10.38 -0.08
N LEU A 10 -7.89 -10.75 -0.96
CA LEU A 10 -8.82 -9.83 -1.60
C LEU A 10 -9.62 -8.98 -0.60
N GLN A 11 -10.09 -9.56 0.50
CA GLN A 11 -10.85 -8.82 1.51
C GLN A 11 -10.03 -7.73 2.21
N ILE A 12 -8.76 -7.99 2.52
CA ILE A 12 -7.86 -7.00 3.12
C ILE A 12 -7.51 -5.92 2.09
N HIS A 13 -7.27 -6.33 0.84
CA HIS A 13 -7.05 -5.43 -0.28
C HIS A 13 -8.19 -4.42 -0.43
N GLU A 14 -9.45 -4.88 -0.45
CA GLU A 14 -10.62 -4.01 -0.56
C GLU A 14 -10.71 -3.01 0.61
N GLN A 15 -10.42 -3.46 1.84
CA GLN A 15 -10.38 -2.58 3.00
C GLN A 15 -9.31 -1.49 2.88
N ILE A 16 -8.12 -1.84 2.40
CA ILE A 16 -7.03 -0.89 2.19
C ILE A 16 -7.42 0.12 1.10
N ILE A 17 -7.98 -0.33 -0.03
CA ILE A 17 -8.42 0.56 -1.12
C ILE A 17 -9.48 1.53 -0.64
N LYS A 18 -10.50 1.04 0.09
CA LYS A 18 -11.52 1.90 0.68
C LYS A 18 -10.91 2.96 1.58
N ARG A 19 -9.98 2.56 2.47
CA ARG A 19 -9.30 3.49 3.38
C ARG A 19 -8.47 4.54 2.63
N ILE A 20 -7.79 4.17 1.54
CA ILE A 20 -7.02 5.10 0.72
C ILE A 20 -7.97 6.09 0.00
N ALA A 21 -9.10 5.62 -0.52
CA ALA A 21 -10.09 6.49 -1.17
C ALA A 21 -10.71 7.50 -0.18
N ASP A 22 -11.06 7.04 1.02
CA ASP A 22 -11.56 7.91 2.10
C ASP A 22 -10.50 8.97 2.47
N LEU A 23 -9.23 8.57 2.60
CA LEU A 23 -8.12 9.49 2.89
C LEU A 23 -7.92 10.54 1.79
N GLY A 24 -7.96 10.15 0.51
CA GLY A 24 -7.85 11.09 -0.60
C GLY A 24 -9.00 12.11 -0.61
N THR A 25 -10.22 11.67 -0.31
CA THR A 25 -11.38 12.56 -0.14
C THR A 25 -11.16 13.57 0.99
N GLN A 26 -10.66 13.10 2.14
CA GLN A 26 -10.37 13.97 3.30
C GLN A 26 -9.23 14.96 3.04
N GLN A 27 -8.22 14.56 2.27
CA GLN A 27 -7.07 15.40 1.91
C GLN A 27 -7.35 16.33 0.72
N GLY A 28 -8.46 16.13 0.00
CA GLY A 28 -8.78 16.89 -1.20
C GLY A 28 -7.88 16.55 -2.40
N ASN A 29 -7.29 15.35 -2.43
CA ASN A 29 -6.40 14.91 -3.50
C ASN A 29 -6.65 13.45 -3.91
N ALA A 30 -6.20 13.08 -5.12
CA ALA A 30 -6.23 11.70 -5.58
C ALA A 30 -4.97 10.96 -5.15
N ILE A 31 -5.11 9.85 -4.41
CA ILE A 31 -3.99 8.99 -4.03
C ILE A 31 -3.84 7.88 -5.07
N ALA A 32 -2.76 7.91 -5.84
CA ALA A 32 -2.47 6.87 -6.83
C ALA A 32 -2.05 5.55 -6.16
N VAL A 33 -2.69 4.45 -6.56
CA VAL A 33 -2.32 3.10 -6.13
C VAL A 33 -1.67 2.35 -7.28
N GLN A 34 -0.46 1.83 -7.06
CA GLN A 34 0.27 1.02 -8.03
C GLN A 34 0.55 -0.37 -7.46
N TYR A 35 0.49 -1.38 -8.33
CA TYR A 35 0.82 -2.77 -7.99
C TYR A 35 2.15 -3.15 -8.63
N VAL A 36 2.98 -3.81 -7.84
CA VAL A 36 4.27 -4.37 -8.26
C VAL A 36 4.40 -5.76 -7.65
N SER A 37 5.25 -6.63 -8.20
CA SER A 37 5.51 -7.93 -7.57
C SER A 37 6.12 -7.76 -6.18
N TYR A 38 5.96 -8.77 -5.33
CA TYR A 38 6.54 -8.80 -3.99
C TYR A 38 8.06 -8.57 -4.01
N SER A 39 8.77 -9.17 -4.98
CA SER A 39 10.21 -8.99 -5.15
C SER A 39 10.58 -7.53 -5.45
N ILE A 40 9.85 -6.86 -6.34
CA ILE A 40 10.08 -5.44 -6.65
C ILE A 40 9.71 -4.56 -5.45
N LEU A 41 8.65 -4.89 -4.72
CA LEU A 41 8.26 -4.15 -3.52
C LEU A 41 9.37 -4.25 -2.45
N LYS A 42 9.96 -5.42 -2.28
CA LYS A 42 11.07 -5.65 -1.36
C LYS A 42 12.30 -4.80 -1.72
N GLU A 43 12.69 -4.79 -2.99
CA GLU A 43 13.79 -3.94 -3.47
C GLU A 43 13.50 -2.45 -3.22
N LYS A 44 12.27 -1.99 -3.52
CA LYS A 44 11.87 -0.59 -3.26
C LYS A 44 11.85 -0.23 -1.78
N THR A 45 11.61 -1.21 -0.90
CA THR A 45 11.57 -1.01 0.56
C THR A 45 12.94 -0.64 1.12
N GLU A 46 14.03 -1.07 0.50
CA GLU A 46 15.40 -0.70 0.91
C GLU A 46 15.66 0.81 0.83
N LYS A 47 14.92 1.51 -0.04
CA LYS A 47 15.00 2.98 -0.20
C LYS A 47 13.98 3.72 0.67
N SER A 48 13.20 3.01 1.47
CA SER A 48 12.21 3.64 2.36
C SER A 48 12.89 4.31 3.55
N LYS A 49 12.26 5.36 4.10
CA LYS A 49 12.78 6.03 5.31
C LYS A 49 12.68 5.13 6.54
N ALA A 50 11.65 4.29 6.60
CA ALA A 50 11.40 3.38 7.70
C ALA A 50 10.42 2.29 7.25
N VAL A 51 10.47 1.15 7.96
CA VAL A 51 9.51 0.05 7.84
C VAL A 51 8.75 -0.09 9.15
N ILE A 52 7.43 0.05 9.09
CA ILE A 52 6.55 -0.21 10.23
C ILE A 52 6.11 -1.67 10.13
N ARG A 53 6.66 -2.53 11.00
CA ARG A 53 6.27 -3.94 11.07
C ARG A 53 5.07 -4.09 11.99
N THR A 54 3.96 -4.58 11.45
CA THR A 54 2.73 -4.88 12.20
C THR A 54 2.71 -6.33 12.65
N GLY A 55 1.72 -6.70 13.47
CA GLY A 55 1.39 -8.10 13.79
C GLY A 55 0.47 -8.76 12.75
N GLU A 56 0.37 -8.20 11.55
CA GLU A 56 -0.44 -8.78 10.48
C GLU A 56 0.18 -10.10 10.01
N CYS A 57 -0.61 -11.18 10.05
CA CYS A 57 -0.15 -12.53 9.72
C CYS A 57 -0.58 -12.98 8.31
N SER A 58 -1.41 -12.19 7.62
CA SER A 58 -1.90 -12.52 6.28
C SER A 58 -0.81 -12.30 5.21
N PRO A 59 -0.66 -13.21 4.22
CA PRO A 59 0.44 -13.16 3.26
C PRO A 59 0.38 -11.93 2.34
N TYR A 60 1.53 -11.39 1.93
CA TYR A 60 1.62 -10.28 0.97
C TYR A 60 0.92 -8.97 1.39
N VAL A 61 0.49 -8.81 2.64
CA VAL A 61 -0.07 -7.55 3.15
C VAL A 61 1.06 -6.55 3.45
N ASN A 62 1.62 -5.98 2.37
CA ASN A 62 2.69 -4.99 2.43
C ASN A 62 2.36 -3.80 1.53
N ILE A 63 2.50 -2.59 2.08
CA ILE A 63 2.29 -1.33 1.38
C ILE A 63 3.51 -0.42 1.52
N LEU A 64 3.87 0.26 0.43
CA LEU A 64 4.87 1.32 0.43
C LEU A 64 4.14 2.65 0.27
N LEU A 65 4.32 3.56 1.23
CA LEU A 65 3.66 4.87 1.25
C LEU A 65 4.62 5.95 0.76
N CYS A 66 4.16 6.76 -0.19
CA CYS A 66 4.90 7.90 -0.72
C CYS A 66 4.31 9.20 -0.17
N SER A 67 5.15 10.08 0.38
CA SER A 67 4.72 11.39 0.86
C SER A 67 4.68 12.42 -0.28
N GLY A 68 3.61 13.21 -0.34
CA GLY A 68 3.42 14.30 -1.31
C GLY A 68 2.27 15.22 -0.89
N VAL A 69 2.20 16.42 -1.48
CA VAL A 69 1.12 17.41 -1.29
C VAL A 69 0.72 18.01 -2.64
N THR A 70 -0.51 18.53 -2.75
CA THR A 70 -0.99 19.24 -3.94
C THR A 70 -0.49 20.68 -3.92
N PHE A 71 0.46 21.02 -4.79
CA PHE A 71 0.96 22.38 -5.02
C PHE A 71 0.91 22.71 -6.51
#